data_AF-A0A5M6DPW4-F1
#
_entry.id   AF-A0A5M6DPW4-F1
#
_cell.length_a   1.000
_cell.length_b   1.000
_cell.length_c   1.000
_cell.angle_alpha   90.00
_cell.angle_beta   90.00
_cell.angle_gamma   90.00
#
_symmetry.space_group_name_H-M   'P 1'
#
loop_
_entity.id
_entity.type
_entity.pdbx_description
1 polymer ?
#
loop_
_entity_poly.entity_id
_entity_poly.type
_entity_poly.pdbx_seq_one_letter_code
_entity_poly.pdbx_strand_id
1 'polypeptide(L)'
;METGLAKKLTSTETSAPKVKMFPLSINKSIVFSVDRKWASEGSTNEKRVFNRIGDRLTNLEISLTLDGTHPIEFNSWDKFVSDWVTVDLGKVTSSQQWSATANISATAGSKKTDSDKNTITNAIATKTGKADINQTENNNSSGTGAENVNGNEFSSSIGPSANLNFIDKYESSLNLLMSRMKFSGTLGRRDMVLRQEGGFGIDLSGNTSVSVELNYTGGYASPIYVFKVQDYYNAAGNPNLLSALKKEIILWYFPDIKNTLSGFLRFKYLYRHVKPGSPKHIPEARQSVLYKYGEVGYDPKYSSPQLVELIRPEDFKPITYRIRFLHTGNMVELQWNNKIINFEKAEEAAAFIEYLISLGSTAAPNYSSLTPSPSGVNLKDFQIIKIQN
;
A
#
# COMPACT_ATOMS: atom_id res chain seq x y z
N MET A 1 -60.66 35.48 -32.15
CA MET A 1 -60.57 34.56 -31.00
C MET A 1 -59.13 34.10 -30.91
N GLU A 2 -58.29 34.86 -30.18
CA GLU A 2 -56.90 34.51 -29.91
C GLU A 2 -56.85 33.74 -28.59
N THR A 3 -56.63 32.43 -28.66
CA THR A 3 -56.37 31.60 -27.49
C THR A 3 -54.89 31.68 -27.15
N GLY A 4 -54.55 32.56 -26.22
CA GLY A 4 -53.21 32.68 -25.65
C GLY A 4 -52.82 31.44 -24.85
N LEU A 5 -51.90 30.63 -25.40
CA LEU A 5 -51.20 29.59 -24.66
C LEU A 5 -50.23 30.26 -23.68
N ALA A 6 -50.64 30.39 -22.41
CA ALA A 6 -49.73 30.71 -21.33
C ALA A 6 -48.78 29.53 -21.10
N LYS A 7 -47.57 29.62 -21.68
CA LYS A 7 -46.50 28.63 -21.48
C LYS A 7 -46.05 28.72 -20.02
N LYS A 8 -46.51 27.77 -19.20
CA LYS A 8 -46.17 27.63 -17.78
C LYS A 8 -44.65 27.59 -17.64
N LEU A 9 -44.06 28.67 -17.12
CA LEU A 9 -42.64 28.73 -16.72
C LEU A 9 -42.45 27.72 -15.60
N THR A 10 -42.02 26.52 -15.94
CA THR A 10 -41.54 25.53 -14.99
C THR A 10 -40.28 26.09 -14.34
N SER A 11 -40.40 26.46 -13.06
CA SER A 11 -39.25 26.81 -12.22
C SER A 11 -38.24 25.67 -12.33
N THR A 12 -37.02 25.99 -12.77
CA THR A 12 -35.88 25.07 -12.74
C THR A 12 -35.66 24.64 -11.30
N GLU A 13 -36.13 23.44 -10.95
CA GLU A 13 -35.88 22.82 -9.66
C GLU A 13 -34.36 22.73 -9.45
N THR A 14 -33.86 23.55 -8.54
CA THR A 14 -32.46 23.47 -8.14
C THR A 14 -32.37 22.28 -7.21
N SER A 15 -31.88 21.14 -7.72
CA SER A 15 -31.66 19.95 -6.90
C SER A 15 -30.74 20.30 -5.75
N ALA A 16 -31.07 19.87 -4.53
CA ALA A 16 -30.20 20.03 -3.37
C ALA A 16 -28.78 19.50 -3.69
N PRO A 17 -27.72 20.19 -3.25
CA PRO A 17 -26.36 19.78 -3.57
C PRO A 17 -26.07 18.39 -2.99
N LYS A 18 -25.44 17.52 -3.78
CA LYS A 18 -24.98 16.22 -3.27
C LYS A 18 -23.71 16.43 -2.44
N VAL A 19 -23.50 15.57 -1.45
CA VAL A 19 -22.32 15.64 -0.58
C VAL A 19 -21.47 14.39 -0.78
N LYS A 20 -20.17 14.58 -0.98
CA LYS A 20 -19.16 13.51 -1.03
C LYS A 20 -18.16 13.76 0.10
N MET A 21 -18.09 12.84 1.05
CA MET A 21 -17.16 12.90 2.17
C MET A 21 -16.02 11.90 1.95
N PHE A 22 -14.78 12.39 1.99
CA PHE A 22 -13.59 11.55 1.99
C PHE A 22 -13.36 11.02 3.42
N PRO A 23 -12.93 9.76 3.57
CA PRO A 23 -12.72 9.18 4.89
C PRO A 23 -11.60 9.92 5.65
N LEU A 24 -11.78 10.06 6.96
CA LEU A 24 -10.73 10.51 7.88
C LEU A 24 -9.73 9.39 8.23
N SER A 25 -10.06 8.14 7.88
CA SER A 25 -9.17 7.00 8.00
C SER A 25 -8.26 6.87 6.77
N ILE A 26 -7.00 6.55 7.03
CA ILE A 26 -5.89 6.63 6.09
C ILE A 26 -5.11 5.32 6.14
N ASN A 27 -5.18 4.53 5.08
CA ASN A 27 -4.36 3.33 4.96
C ASN A 27 -3.00 3.70 4.35
N LYS A 28 -1.91 3.44 5.08
CA LYS A 28 -0.53 3.64 4.63
C LYS A 28 0.27 2.36 4.79
N SER A 29 1.09 2.06 3.78
CA SER A 29 2.13 1.04 3.90
C SER A 29 3.43 1.73 4.32
N ILE A 30 3.87 1.48 5.54
CA ILE A 30 5.14 1.97 6.07
C ILE A 30 6.20 0.91 5.76
N VAL A 31 7.25 1.30 5.03
CA VAL A 31 8.36 0.41 4.68
C VAL A 31 9.60 0.82 5.47
N PHE A 32 10.13 -0.12 6.25
CA PHE A 32 11.39 -0.03 6.95
C PHE A 32 12.44 -0.82 6.15
N SER A 33 13.43 -0.12 5.59
CA SER A 33 14.61 -0.78 5.00
C SER A 33 15.73 -0.80 6.02
N VAL A 34 16.28 -1.98 6.27
CA VAL A 34 17.48 -2.13 7.11
C VAL A 34 18.64 -2.60 6.25
N ASP A 35 19.49 -1.65 5.92
CA ASP A 35 20.71 -1.89 5.15
C ASP A 35 21.94 -1.94 6.05
N ARG A 36 22.75 -2.98 5.89
CA ARG A 36 24.08 -3.04 6.50
C ARG A 36 25.04 -2.20 5.65
N LYS A 37 25.63 -1.18 6.25
CA LYS A 37 26.73 -0.45 5.59
C LYS A 37 28.00 -1.29 5.61
N TRP A 38 28.59 -1.48 4.43
CA TRP A 38 29.87 -2.16 4.24
C TRP A 38 30.99 -1.15 4.50
N ALA A 39 31.97 -1.51 5.33
CA ALA A 39 33.20 -0.75 5.37
C ALA A 39 33.95 -0.99 4.05
N SER A 40 34.20 0.06 3.27
CA SER A 40 35.01 -0.05 2.05
C SER A 40 36.50 -0.25 2.41
N GLU A 41 37.20 -1.08 1.64
CA GLU A 41 38.66 -1.17 1.76
C GLU A 41 39.29 0.19 1.42
N GLY A 42 39.86 0.85 2.43
CA GLY A 42 40.52 2.16 2.28
C GLY A 42 40.09 3.20 3.32
N SER A 43 38.98 2.98 4.03
CA SER A 43 38.59 3.81 5.17
C SER A 43 39.57 3.58 6.33
N THR A 44 40.49 4.52 6.53
CA THR A 44 41.50 4.48 7.60
C THR A 44 40.92 4.77 8.99
N ASN A 45 39.68 5.27 9.07
CA ASN A 45 39.04 5.71 10.31
C ASN A 45 37.78 4.91 10.69
N GLU A 46 37.23 4.06 9.81
CA GLU A 46 36.11 3.20 10.17
C GLU A 46 36.61 1.76 10.37
N LYS A 47 36.37 1.21 11.57
CA LYS A 47 36.66 -0.20 11.87
C LYS A 47 36.03 -1.09 10.79
N ARG A 48 36.87 -1.75 9.99
CA ARG A 48 36.46 -2.76 9.01
C ARG A 48 35.58 -3.82 9.71
N VAL A 49 34.31 -3.90 9.37
CA VAL A 49 33.45 -5.03 9.75
C VAL A 49 33.24 -5.88 8.51
N PHE A 50 33.92 -7.02 8.47
CA PHE A 50 33.70 -8.04 7.45
C PHE A 50 32.37 -8.72 7.72
N ASN A 51 31.40 -8.57 6.81
CA ASN A 51 30.16 -9.34 6.85
C ASN A 51 30.48 -10.79 6.52
N ARG A 52 30.50 -11.65 7.55
CA ARG A 52 30.73 -13.09 7.37
C ARG A 52 29.42 -13.78 7.02
N ILE A 53 29.50 -14.96 6.42
CA ILE A 53 28.33 -15.80 6.06
C ILE A 53 27.41 -16.08 7.28
N GLY A 54 27.90 -15.97 8.52
CA GLY A 54 27.08 -16.10 9.73
C GLY A 54 26.75 -14.79 10.46
N ASP A 55 27.19 -13.66 9.94
CA ASP A 55 26.89 -12.36 10.53
C ASP A 55 25.51 -11.88 10.09
N ARG A 56 24.68 -11.46 11.04
CA ARG A 56 23.29 -11.09 10.74
C ARG A 56 22.63 -10.25 11.81
N LEU A 57 21.56 -9.58 11.42
CA LEU A 57 20.63 -8.96 12.34
C LEU A 57 19.71 -10.05 12.93
N THR A 58 19.85 -10.33 14.22
CA THR A 58 19.11 -11.43 14.89
C THR A 58 17.87 -10.94 15.61
N ASN A 59 17.89 -9.72 16.11
CA ASN A 59 16.73 -9.07 16.70
C ASN A 59 16.65 -7.63 16.18
N LEU A 60 15.44 -7.20 15.85
CA LEU A 60 15.13 -5.85 15.43
C LEU A 60 13.84 -5.40 16.11
N GLU A 61 13.92 -4.35 16.93
CA GLU A 61 12.77 -3.64 17.47
C GLU A 61 12.68 -2.29 16.76
N ILE A 62 11.60 -2.05 16.03
CA ILE A 62 11.30 -0.77 15.38
C ILE A 62 10.19 -0.09 16.16
N SER A 63 10.36 1.18 16.49
CA SER A 63 9.37 2.01 17.15
C SER A 63 9.09 3.25 16.31
N LEU A 64 7.83 3.51 16.01
CA LEU A 64 7.37 4.73 15.36
C LEU A 64 6.43 5.48 16.31
N THR A 65 6.82 6.69 16.71
CA THR A 65 6.02 7.53 17.60
C THR A 65 5.52 8.75 16.85
N LEU A 66 4.21 8.96 16.78
CA LEU A 66 3.60 10.15 16.20
C LEU A 66 3.93 11.37 17.06
N ASP A 67 4.20 12.51 16.41
CA ASP A 67 4.28 13.77 17.14
C ASP A 67 2.91 14.11 17.74
N GLY A 68 2.88 14.37 19.05
CA GLY A 68 1.67 14.74 19.78
C GLY A 68 1.03 16.04 19.30
N THR A 69 1.77 16.87 18.56
CA THR A 69 1.24 18.10 17.94
C THR A 69 0.36 17.80 16.71
N HIS A 70 0.52 16.65 16.07
CA HIS A 70 -0.23 16.30 14.89
C HIS A 70 -1.59 15.66 15.23
N PRO A 71 -2.67 16.01 14.52
CA PRO A 71 -4.00 15.44 14.72
C PRO A 71 -4.15 14.09 14.00
N ILE A 72 -3.26 13.14 14.29
CA ILE A 72 -3.33 11.76 13.81
C ILE A 72 -3.10 10.76 14.93
N GLU A 73 -3.74 9.61 14.82
CA GLU A 73 -3.56 8.46 15.70
C GLU A 73 -3.50 7.16 14.91
N PHE A 74 -2.78 6.16 15.42
CA PHE A 74 -2.89 4.81 14.90
C PHE A 74 -4.24 4.20 15.30
N ASN A 75 -4.96 3.66 14.32
CA ASN A 75 -6.24 2.98 14.53
C ASN A 75 -6.06 1.47 14.56
N SER A 76 -5.47 0.95 13.49
CA SER A 76 -5.26 -0.47 13.29
C SER A 76 -4.08 -0.72 12.38
N TRP A 77 -3.71 -1.98 12.26
CA TRP A 77 -2.75 -2.47 11.29
C TRP A 77 -3.11 -3.93 11.01
N ASP A 78 -2.83 -4.40 9.80
CA ASP A 78 -3.40 -5.65 9.31
C ASP A 78 -2.35 -6.61 8.78
N LYS A 79 -1.36 -6.08 8.06
CA LYS A 79 -0.42 -6.89 7.31
C LYS A 79 1.02 -6.53 7.63
N PHE A 80 1.81 -7.57 7.84
CA PHE A 80 3.25 -7.52 7.93
C PHE A 80 3.85 -8.33 6.78
N VAL A 81 4.81 -7.73 6.07
CA VAL A 81 5.54 -8.40 5.00
C VAL A 81 7.03 -8.14 5.18
N SER A 82 7.82 -9.20 5.17
CA SER A 82 9.27 -9.14 5.01
C SER A 82 9.69 -10.01 3.82
N ASP A 83 10.97 -9.94 3.46
CA ASP A 83 11.56 -10.79 2.42
C ASP A 83 11.40 -12.30 2.70
N TRP A 84 11.16 -12.67 3.96
CA TRP A 84 11.08 -14.06 4.41
C TRP A 84 9.67 -14.55 4.68
N VAL A 85 8.76 -13.66 5.08
CA VAL A 85 7.41 -14.05 5.51
C VAL A 85 6.40 -12.94 5.27
N THR A 86 5.20 -13.34 4.85
CA THR A 86 4.00 -12.51 4.96
C THR A 86 3.15 -13.05 6.10
N VAL A 87 2.85 -12.18 7.06
CA VAL A 87 1.94 -12.48 8.16
C VAL A 87 0.74 -11.55 8.02
N ASP A 88 -0.42 -12.13 7.73
CA ASP A 88 -1.71 -11.47 7.86
C ASP A 88 -2.19 -11.67 9.30
N LEU A 89 -2.27 -10.58 10.06
CA LEU A 89 -2.67 -10.60 11.46
C LEU A 89 -4.18 -10.40 11.63
N GLY A 90 -4.91 -10.16 10.52
CA GLY A 90 -6.23 -9.56 10.57
C GLY A 90 -6.19 -8.15 11.17
N LYS A 91 -7.35 -7.59 11.51
CA LYS A 91 -7.42 -6.23 12.08
C LYS A 91 -6.99 -6.23 13.55
N VAL A 92 -5.76 -5.82 13.83
CA VAL A 92 -5.28 -5.58 15.20
C VAL A 92 -5.50 -4.10 15.53
N THR A 93 -6.32 -3.81 16.52
CA THR A 93 -6.72 -2.43 16.87
C THR A 93 -5.84 -1.84 17.99
N SER A 94 -5.79 -0.51 18.09
CA SER A 94 -5.04 0.19 19.15
C SER A 94 -5.37 -0.38 20.53
N SER A 95 -4.36 -0.57 21.39
CA SER A 95 -4.41 -1.19 22.74
C SER A 95 -4.24 -2.71 22.82
N GLN A 96 -3.86 -3.38 21.73
CA GLN A 96 -3.61 -4.82 21.74
C GLN A 96 -2.11 -5.14 21.64
N GLN A 97 -1.63 -5.98 22.56
CA GLN A 97 -0.38 -6.70 22.42
C GLN A 97 -0.63 -7.93 21.57
N TRP A 98 0.25 -8.24 20.63
CA TRP A 98 0.13 -9.43 19.80
C TRP A 98 1.49 -10.11 19.64
N SER A 99 1.43 -11.40 19.35
CA SER A 99 2.60 -12.22 19.04
C SER A 99 2.21 -13.28 18.03
N ALA A 100 3.03 -13.45 16.99
CA ALA A 100 2.88 -14.46 15.97
C ALA A 100 4.22 -15.19 15.76
N THR A 101 4.16 -16.48 15.45
CA THR A 101 5.34 -17.27 15.08
C THR A 101 5.09 -17.86 13.71
N ALA A 102 5.99 -17.60 12.77
CA ALA A 102 5.93 -18.18 11.44
C ALA A 102 7.04 -19.21 11.26
N ASN A 103 6.67 -20.42 10.81
CA ASN A 103 7.63 -21.42 10.37
C ASN A 103 8.04 -21.06 8.93
N ILE A 104 9.31 -20.73 8.72
CA ILE A 104 9.83 -20.48 7.37
C ILE A 104 10.23 -21.84 6.81
N SER A 105 9.35 -22.42 5.98
CA SER A 105 9.74 -23.58 5.18
C SER A 105 10.54 -23.07 3.99
N ALA A 106 11.83 -23.40 3.94
CA ALA A 106 12.67 -23.14 2.77
C ALA A 106 12.19 -24.04 1.62
N THR A 107 11.15 -23.62 0.91
CA THR A 107 10.78 -24.27 -0.36
C THR A 107 11.69 -23.69 -1.43
N ALA A 108 12.86 -24.31 -1.60
CA ALA A 108 13.71 -24.07 -2.75
C ALA A 108 12.97 -24.58 -4.00
N GLY A 109 12.52 -23.67 -4.87
CA GLY A 109 12.20 -23.98 -6.26
C GLY A 109 10.84 -23.54 -6.78
N SER A 110 10.89 -22.55 -7.68
CA SER A 110 9.96 -22.32 -8.80
C SER A 110 8.75 -21.41 -8.58
N LYS A 111 8.88 -20.20 -9.14
CA LYS A 111 7.78 -19.32 -9.60
C LYS A 111 6.64 -20.11 -10.27
N LYS A 112 5.41 -19.85 -9.86
CA LYS A 112 4.32 -19.53 -10.80
C LYS A 112 3.21 -18.72 -10.11
N THR A 113 2.89 -17.59 -10.72
CA THR A 113 1.72 -16.75 -10.49
C THR A 113 0.44 -17.53 -10.84
N ASP A 114 -0.59 -17.52 -9.98
CA ASP A 114 -1.91 -17.03 -10.37
C ASP A 114 -2.95 -16.92 -9.23
N SER A 115 -3.83 -15.94 -9.46
CA SER A 115 -5.06 -15.45 -8.83
C SER A 115 -5.77 -16.22 -7.70
N ASP A 116 -6.17 -15.43 -6.69
CA ASP A 116 -7.45 -15.44 -5.95
C ASP A 116 -8.08 -16.78 -5.53
N LYS A 117 -8.04 -17.05 -4.21
CA LYS A 117 -9.27 -17.10 -3.42
C LYS A 117 -8.98 -16.96 -1.93
N ASN A 118 -9.52 -15.89 -1.36
CA ASN A 118 -9.59 -15.59 0.06
C ASN A 118 -10.40 -16.69 0.79
N THR A 119 -9.78 -17.40 1.74
CA THR A 119 -10.50 -17.98 2.89
C THR A 119 -9.52 -18.08 4.07
N ILE A 120 -9.63 -17.11 4.97
CA ILE A 120 -9.00 -17.14 6.29
C ILE A 120 -9.77 -18.11 7.17
N THR A 121 -9.09 -19.05 7.83
CA THR A 121 -9.59 -19.66 9.07
C THR A 121 -8.43 -20.04 9.98
N ASN A 122 -8.16 -19.19 10.98
CA ASN A 122 -7.41 -19.58 12.18
C ASN A 122 -8.41 -20.26 13.14
N ALA A 123 -8.39 -21.58 13.22
CA ALA A 123 -8.93 -22.32 14.37
C ALA A 123 -8.26 -23.70 14.45
N ILE A 124 -7.46 -23.89 15.49
CA ILE A 124 -6.99 -25.21 15.94
C ILE A 124 -8.22 -25.98 16.41
N ALA A 125 -8.65 -26.97 15.62
CA ALA A 125 -9.64 -27.97 16.03
C ALA A 125 -9.31 -29.30 15.36
N THR A 126 -8.69 -30.19 16.13
CA THR A 126 -8.54 -31.62 15.82
C THR A 126 -9.93 -32.25 15.86
N LYS A 127 -10.53 -32.56 14.70
CA LYS A 127 -11.49 -33.66 14.50
C LYS A 127 -12.02 -33.72 13.06
N THR A 128 -11.62 -34.76 12.34
CA THR A 128 -12.49 -35.65 11.54
C THR A 128 -11.64 -36.88 11.19
N GLY A 129 -12.11 -38.11 11.34
CA GLY A 129 -13.40 -38.60 10.88
C GLY A 129 -13.18 -39.25 9.51
N LYS A 130 -13.49 -40.56 9.44
CA LYS A 130 -13.20 -41.53 8.37
C LYS A 130 -13.73 -41.18 6.97
N ALA A 131 -13.10 -41.87 6.00
CA ALA A 131 -13.61 -42.33 4.69
C ALA A 131 -13.76 -41.22 3.60
N ASP A 132 -13.44 -41.41 2.33
CA ASP A 132 -13.44 -42.62 1.49
C ASP A 132 -12.34 -42.63 0.42
N ILE A 133 -11.99 -43.88 0.07
CA ILE A 133 -11.15 -44.31 -1.04
C ILE A 133 -11.97 -44.17 -2.34
N ASN A 134 -11.35 -43.70 -3.42
CA ASN A 134 -11.61 -44.28 -4.74
C ASN A 134 -10.42 -44.09 -5.69
N GLN A 135 -9.93 -45.24 -6.15
CA GLN A 135 -8.95 -45.45 -7.20
C GLN A 135 -9.53 -45.09 -8.57
N THR A 136 -8.69 -44.63 -9.49
CA THR A 136 -8.81 -45.02 -10.91
C THR A 136 -7.41 -45.08 -11.52
N GLU A 137 -7.16 -46.18 -12.21
CA GLU A 137 -5.88 -46.63 -12.77
C GLU A 137 -5.54 -46.03 -14.14
N ASN A 138 -4.25 -46.21 -14.48
CA ASN A 138 -3.67 -46.59 -15.79
C ASN A 138 -3.75 -45.62 -16.99
N ASN A 139 -2.58 -45.20 -17.49
CA ASN A 139 -1.90 -45.94 -18.57
C ASN A 139 -0.47 -45.45 -18.92
N ASN A 140 0.30 -46.44 -19.36
CA ASN A 140 1.67 -46.49 -19.88
C ASN A 140 2.17 -45.35 -20.79
N SER A 141 3.48 -45.08 -20.70
CA SER A 141 4.34 -44.86 -21.88
C SER A 141 5.83 -45.05 -21.53
N SER A 142 6.45 -45.97 -22.27
CA SER A 142 7.84 -46.43 -22.27
C SER A 142 8.87 -45.38 -22.74
N GLY A 143 10.12 -45.51 -22.27
CA GLY A 143 11.28 -44.85 -22.88
C GLY A 143 12.61 -45.24 -22.23
N THR A 144 13.33 -46.11 -22.92
CA THR A 144 14.60 -46.81 -22.61
C THR A 144 15.86 -45.93 -22.60
N GLY A 145 16.86 -46.32 -21.79
CA GLY A 145 18.26 -45.88 -21.93
C GLY A 145 19.13 -46.26 -20.73
N ALA A 146 19.88 -47.36 -20.85
CA ALA A 146 20.73 -47.97 -19.81
C ALA A 146 22.15 -47.39 -19.79
N GLU A 147 22.83 -47.46 -18.63
CA GLU A 147 24.26 -47.84 -18.52
C GLU A 147 24.69 -48.20 -17.06
N ASN A 148 25.27 -49.40 -16.93
CA ASN A 148 26.04 -50.10 -15.86
C ASN A 148 26.51 -49.30 -14.63
N VAL A 149 26.39 -49.74 -13.37
CA VAL A 149 26.70 -51.01 -12.65
C VAL A 149 28.19 -51.34 -12.49
N ASN A 150 28.67 -51.15 -11.26
CA ASN A 150 29.60 -51.98 -10.48
C ASN A 150 29.22 -51.70 -9.02
N GLY A 151 28.75 -52.62 -8.16
CA GLY A 151 28.91 -54.06 -8.12
C GLY A 151 29.52 -54.39 -6.76
N ASN A 152 28.71 -54.63 -5.72
CA ASN A 152 29.04 -55.60 -4.69
C ASN A 152 27.76 -56.09 -4.00
N GLU A 153 27.29 -57.24 -4.45
CA GLU A 153 26.17 -57.99 -3.90
C GLU A 153 26.63 -58.77 -2.67
N PHE A 154 25.88 -58.67 -1.58
CA PHE A 154 25.77 -59.76 -0.62
C PHE A 154 24.28 -60.03 -0.43
N SER A 155 23.82 -61.09 -1.08
CA SER A 155 22.45 -61.56 -1.10
C SER A 155 22.11 -62.40 0.13
N SER A 156 21.04 -62.06 0.84
CA SER A 156 20.10 -63.06 1.37
C SER A 156 18.72 -62.43 1.48
N SER A 157 17.71 -63.25 1.26
CA SER A 157 16.47 -62.89 0.58
C SER A 157 15.23 -62.87 1.48
N ILE A 158 14.17 -62.23 0.96
CA ILE A 158 12.72 -62.45 1.22
C ILE A 158 12.11 -61.61 2.36
N GLY A 159 11.53 -60.49 1.94
CA GLY A 159 10.56 -59.65 2.65
C GLY A 159 10.41 -58.32 1.89
N PRO A 160 9.23 -57.67 1.83
CA PRO A 160 9.06 -56.39 1.17
C PRO A 160 9.94 -55.35 1.89
N SER A 161 11.14 -55.12 1.37
CA SER A 161 12.04 -54.08 1.86
C SER A 161 11.51 -52.75 1.37
N ALA A 162 10.55 -52.20 2.12
CA ALA A 162 10.35 -50.77 2.12
C ALA A 162 11.69 -50.17 2.55
N ASN A 163 12.36 -49.51 1.62
CA ASN A 163 13.50 -48.65 1.94
C ASN A 163 12.92 -47.45 2.70
N LEU A 164 12.63 -47.65 3.99
CA LEU A 164 12.24 -46.60 4.90
C LEU A 164 13.53 -45.83 5.19
N ASN A 165 13.84 -44.89 4.30
CA ASN A 165 14.60 -43.72 4.69
C ASN A 165 13.78 -43.06 5.80
N PHE A 166 14.06 -43.43 7.05
CA PHE A 166 13.76 -42.59 8.19
C PHE A 166 14.65 -41.35 8.01
N ILE A 167 14.20 -40.43 7.14
CA ILE A 167 14.55 -39.03 7.28
C ILE A 167 14.13 -38.72 8.70
N ASP A 168 15.12 -38.54 9.56
CA ASP A 168 14.96 -38.40 10.98
C ASP A 168 13.98 -37.24 11.22
N LYS A 169 12.70 -37.59 11.44
CA LYS A 169 11.61 -36.61 11.58
C LYS A 169 11.92 -35.68 12.77
N TYR A 170 12.79 -36.12 13.67
CA TYR A 170 13.34 -35.35 14.77
C TYR A 170 14.33 -34.28 14.30
N GLU A 171 15.33 -34.58 13.48
CA GLU A 171 16.24 -33.54 12.93
C GLU A 171 15.49 -32.56 12.03
N SER A 172 14.53 -33.05 11.25
CA SER A 172 13.72 -32.22 10.36
C SER A 172 12.84 -31.25 11.16
N SER A 173 12.18 -31.75 12.21
CA SER A 173 11.34 -30.93 13.10
C SER A 173 12.17 -29.99 13.99
N LEU A 174 13.37 -30.38 14.41
CA LEU A 174 14.30 -29.53 15.14
C LEU A 174 14.86 -28.42 14.23
N ASN A 175 15.22 -28.72 12.98
CA ASN A 175 15.60 -27.73 11.98
C ASN A 175 14.44 -26.77 11.65
N LEU A 176 13.20 -27.28 11.52
CA LEU A 176 11.99 -26.46 11.39
C LEU A 176 11.69 -25.62 12.63
N LEU A 177 11.98 -26.12 13.84
CA LEU A 177 11.87 -25.37 15.10
C LEU A 177 12.92 -24.26 15.19
N MET A 178 14.11 -24.50 14.64
CA MET A 178 15.22 -23.55 14.62
C MET A 178 15.05 -22.46 13.55
N SER A 179 14.34 -22.72 12.45
CA SER A 179 14.01 -21.75 11.38
C SER A 179 12.66 -21.04 11.61
N ARG A 180 12.46 -20.52 12.82
CA ARG A 180 11.25 -19.75 13.18
C ARG A 180 11.58 -18.27 13.25
N MET A 181 10.74 -17.46 12.60
CA MET A 181 10.71 -16.02 12.86
C MET A 181 9.62 -15.76 13.89
N LYS A 182 9.99 -15.07 14.98
CA LYS A 182 9.00 -14.55 15.93
C LYS A 182 8.75 -13.10 15.63
N PHE A 183 7.48 -12.76 15.59
CA PHE A 183 7.02 -11.42 15.34
C PHE A 183 6.15 -11.04 16.54
N SER A 184 6.42 -9.90 17.16
CA SER A 184 5.57 -9.37 18.24
C SER A 184 5.53 -7.85 18.17
N GLY A 185 4.59 -7.24 18.87
CA GLY A 185 4.47 -5.80 18.82
C GLY A 185 3.30 -5.27 19.63
N THR A 186 3.25 -3.95 19.69
CA THR A 186 2.20 -3.20 20.37
C THR A 186 1.80 -2.02 19.49
N LEU A 187 0.49 -1.80 19.38
CA LEU A 187 -0.06 -0.62 18.72
C LEU A 187 -0.78 0.23 19.77
N GLY A 188 -0.13 1.31 20.20
CA GLY A 188 -0.77 2.40 20.93
C GLY A 188 -1.35 3.43 19.98
N ARG A 189 -2.12 4.40 20.51
CA ARG A 189 -2.68 5.48 19.68
C ARG A 189 -1.61 6.38 19.07
N ARG A 190 -0.48 6.54 19.76
CA ARG A 190 0.61 7.45 19.37
C ARG A 190 1.92 6.74 19.08
N ASP A 191 2.01 5.45 19.39
CA ASP A 191 3.24 4.69 19.27
C ASP A 191 2.93 3.31 18.69
N MET A 192 3.78 2.89 17.77
CA MET A 192 3.78 1.54 17.23
C MET A 192 5.15 0.94 17.51
N VAL A 193 5.19 -0.24 18.14
CA VAL A 193 6.42 -0.99 18.37
C VAL A 193 6.29 -2.34 17.71
N LEU A 194 7.27 -2.69 16.89
CA LEU A 194 7.36 -3.93 16.14
C LEU A 194 8.66 -4.62 16.51
N ARG A 195 8.59 -5.91 16.81
CA ARG A 195 9.72 -6.73 17.22
C ARG A 195 9.80 -7.94 16.30
N GLN A 196 10.97 -8.11 15.71
CA GLN A 196 11.32 -9.26 14.90
C GLN A 196 12.47 -9.99 15.56
N GLU A 197 12.33 -11.30 15.71
CA GLU A 197 13.41 -12.19 16.10
C GLU A 197 13.64 -13.20 14.98
N GLY A 198 14.83 -13.15 14.40
CA GLY A 198 15.27 -14.07 13.37
C GLY A 198 15.66 -15.40 13.99
N GLY A 199 15.24 -16.49 13.34
CA GLY A 199 15.70 -17.83 13.68
C GLY A 199 17.10 -18.12 13.16
N PHE A 200 17.47 -19.40 13.22
CA PHE A 200 18.67 -19.93 12.58
C PHE A 200 18.63 -19.64 11.07
N GLY A 201 19.77 -19.25 10.50
CA GLY A 201 19.93 -18.84 9.10
C GLY A 201 19.25 -17.54 8.67
N ILE A 202 18.41 -16.91 9.51
CA ILE A 202 17.56 -15.79 9.08
C ILE A 202 18.21 -14.45 9.43
N ASP A 203 18.50 -13.67 8.40
CA ASP A 203 18.97 -12.30 8.53
C ASP A 203 17.82 -11.31 8.40
N LEU A 204 17.62 -10.49 9.43
CA LEU A 204 16.57 -9.46 9.44
C LEU A 204 16.97 -8.18 8.68
N SER A 205 18.13 -8.15 8.02
CA SER A 205 18.42 -7.09 7.04
C SER A 205 17.49 -7.22 5.82
N GLY A 206 17.08 -6.10 5.24
CA GLY A 206 16.17 -6.05 4.09
C GLY A 206 14.95 -5.19 4.35
N ASN A 207 13.93 -5.37 3.51
CA ASN A 207 12.71 -4.59 3.59
C ASN A 207 11.69 -5.27 4.49
N THR A 208 11.15 -4.50 5.42
CA THR A 208 9.95 -4.84 6.18
C THR A 208 8.88 -3.82 5.85
N SER A 209 7.74 -4.23 5.33
CA SER A 209 6.58 -3.36 5.13
C SER A 209 5.44 -3.71 6.07
N VAL A 210 4.79 -2.67 6.57
CA VAL A 210 3.71 -2.74 7.52
C VAL A 210 2.57 -1.85 7.07
N SER A 211 1.39 -2.44 6.89
CA SER A 211 0.18 -1.71 6.53
C SER A 211 -0.50 -1.23 7.80
N VAL A 212 -0.58 0.10 7.97
CA VAL A 212 -1.20 0.76 9.11
C VAL A 212 -2.38 1.62 8.64
N GLU A 213 -3.42 1.65 9.47
CA GLU A 213 -4.55 2.55 9.36
C GLU A 213 -4.35 3.69 10.37
N LEU A 214 -4.20 4.92 9.87
CA LEU A 214 -4.11 6.15 10.65
C LEU A 214 -5.47 6.85 10.63
N ASN A 215 -5.98 7.29 11.78
CA ASN A 215 -7.13 8.17 11.84
C ASN A 215 -6.68 9.62 11.94
N TYR A 216 -7.22 10.48 11.08
CA TYR A 216 -7.10 11.92 11.22
C TYR A 216 -8.16 12.43 12.21
N THR A 217 -7.71 13.04 13.30
CA THR A 217 -8.57 13.60 14.35
C THR A 217 -8.84 15.09 14.17
N GLY A 218 -8.37 15.68 13.06
CA GLY A 218 -8.65 17.07 12.73
C GLY A 218 -9.99 17.26 12.03
N GLY A 219 -10.27 18.49 11.58
CA GLY A 219 -11.49 18.84 10.86
C GLY A 219 -11.42 18.59 9.35
N TYR A 220 -12.56 18.76 8.68
CA TYR A 220 -12.62 18.84 7.23
C TYR A 220 -12.19 20.23 6.74
N ALA A 221 -11.54 20.28 5.58
CA ALA A 221 -11.23 21.51 4.88
C ALA A 221 -12.50 22.17 4.33
N SER A 222 -12.37 23.42 3.89
CA SER A 222 -13.43 24.10 3.13
C SER A 222 -13.85 23.25 1.92
N PRO A 223 -15.16 23.02 1.70
CA PRO A 223 -15.60 22.12 0.66
C PRO A 223 -15.28 22.64 -0.73
N ILE A 224 -14.91 21.73 -1.63
CA ILE A 224 -14.74 22.05 -3.06
C ILE A 224 -16.07 21.83 -3.77
N TYR A 225 -16.47 22.80 -4.58
CA TYR A 225 -17.66 22.73 -5.42
C TYR A 225 -17.29 22.05 -6.75
N VAL A 226 -17.75 20.82 -6.94
CA VAL A 226 -17.58 20.06 -8.17
C VAL A 226 -18.88 20.07 -8.96
N PHE A 227 -18.79 20.40 -10.24
CA PHE A 227 -19.93 20.51 -11.15
C PHE A 227 -20.00 19.28 -12.05
N LYS A 228 -21.18 18.65 -12.08
CA LYS A 228 -21.55 17.73 -13.13
C LYS A 228 -22.60 18.38 -14.00
N VAL A 229 -22.29 18.47 -15.29
CA VAL A 229 -23.18 19.06 -16.28
C VAL A 229 -23.60 17.94 -17.22
N GLN A 230 -24.89 17.86 -17.49
CA GLN A 230 -25.51 16.86 -18.36
C GLN A 230 -26.40 17.57 -19.38
N ASP A 231 -26.89 16.78 -20.34
CA ASP A 231 -27.80 17.24 -21.39
C ASP A 231 -27.20 18.38 -22.23
N TYR A 232 -25.93 18.24 -22.63
CA TYR A 232 -25.22 19.22 -23.46
C TYR A 232 -25.93 19.49 -24.80
N TYR A 233 -26.57 18.48 -25.38
CA TYR A 233 -27.23 18.54 -26.68
C TYR A 233 -28.67 18.03 -26.58
N ASN A 234 -29.55 18.59 -27.40
CA ASN A 234 -30.90 18.07 -27.55
C ASN A 234 -30.95 16.85 -28.47
N ALA A 235 -32.13 16.24 -28.61
CA ALA A 235 -32.35 15.08 -29.48
C ALA A 235 -32.03 15.33 -30.96
N ALA A 236 -32.00 16.59 -31.40
CA ALA A 236 -31.62 16.98 -32.76
C ALA A 236 -30.11 17.23 -32.92
N GLY A 237 -29.30 16.99 -31.89
CA GLY A 237 -27.85 17.21 -31.91
C GLY A 237 -27.42 18.67 -31.76
N ASN A 238 -28.36 19.60 -31.52
CA ASN A 238 -28.03 21.00 -31.31
C ASN A 238 -27.67 21.25 -29.83
N PRO A 239 -26.70 22.13 -29.53
CA PRO A 239 -26.32 22.44 -28.16
C PRO A 239 -27.50 23.08 -27.41
N ASN A 240 -27.76 22.61 -26.20
CA ASN A 240 -28.76 23.19 -25.32
C ASN A 240 -28.29 24.54 -24.77
N LEU A 241 -29.21 25.45 -24.45
CA LEU A 241 -28.86 26.69 -23.75
C LEU A 241 -28.28 26.38 -22.36
N LEU A 242 -27.39 27.24 -21.86
CA LEU A 242 -26.80 27.11 -20.51
C LEU A 242 -27.85 27.00 -19.39
N SER A 243 -29.02 27.62 -19.56
CA SER A 243 -30.15 27.53 -18.63
C SER A 243 -30.89 26.18 -18.68
N ALA A 244 -30.82 25.47 -19.80
CA ALA A 244 -31.46 24.18 -20.02
C ALA A 244 -30.57 22.99 -19.63
N LEU A 245 -29.27 23.20 -19.41
CA LEU A 245 -28.38 22.13 -18.94
C LEU A 245 -28.82 21.63 -17.57
N LYS A 246 -28.83 20.31 -17.40
CA LYS A 246 -29.00 19.68 -16.10
C LYS A 246 -27.68 19.79 -15.34
N LYS A 247 -27.73 20.44 -14.19
CA LYS A 247 -26.56 20.74 -13.37
C LYS A 247 -26.70 20.08 -12.02
N GLU A 248 -25.65 19.41 -11.60
CA GLU A 248 -25.53 18.84 -10.27
C GLU A 248 -24.27 19.40 -9.62
N ILE A 249 -24.44 20.01 -8.44
CA ILE A 249 -23.33 20.49 -7.63
C ILE A 249 -23.06 19.45 -6.55
N ILE A 250 -21.81 18.99 -6.49
CA ILE A 250 -21.33 18.06 -5.49
C ILE A 250 -20.34 18.79 -4.58
N LEU A 251 -20.60 18.78 -3.28
CA LEU A 251 -19.71 19.32 -2.25
C LEU A 251 -18.75 18.24 -1.79
N TRP A 252 -17.45 18.46 -1.97
CA TRP A 252 -16.40 17.54 -1.54
C TRP A 252 -15.80 17.99 -0.22
N TYR A 253 -15.94 17.16 0.82
CA TYR A 253 -15.32 17.37 2.13
C TYR A 253 -14.15 16.41 2.31
N PHE A 254 -12.95 16.93 2.56
CA PHE A 254 -11.72 16.16 2.73
C PHE A 254 -10.93 16.65 3.96
N PRO A 255 -10.01 15.86 4.53
CA PRO A 255 -9.24 16.25 5.72
C PRO A 255 -8.45 17.56 5.53
N ASP A 256 -8.50 18.48 6.51
CA ASP A 256 -7.76 19.76 6.48
C ASP A 256 -6.30 19.61 6.91
N ILE A 257 -5.49 18.92 6.10
CA ILE A 257 -4.08 18.69 6.39
C ILE A 257 -3.25 19.84 5.80
N LYS A 258 -2.79 20.75 6.66
CA LYS A 258 -2.00 21.93 6.26
C LYS A 258 -0.50 21.67 6.17
N ASN A 259 0.00 20.78 7.03
CA ASN A 259 1.42 20.48 7.17
C ASN A 259 1.66 18.98 6.98
N THR A 260 2.86 18.62 6.53
CA THR A 260 3.30 17.22 6.53
C THR A 260 3.24 16.67 7.95
N LEU A 261 2.54 15.54 8.11
CA LEU A 261 2.42 14.84 9.37
C LEU A 261 3.56 13.83 9.45
N SER A 262 4.31 13.90 10.53
CA SER A 262 5.54 13.15 10.72
C SER A 262 5.53 12.32 12.01
N GLY A 263 6.44 11.37 12.09
CA GLY A 263 6.68 10.58 13.28
C GLY A 263 8.18 10.39 13.53
N PHE A 264 8.51 10.02 14.76
CA PHE A 264 9.85 9.71 15.19
C PHE A 264 10.10 8.20 15.09
N LEU A 265 11.02 7.82 14.22
CA LEU A 265 11.52 6.47 14.09
C LEU A 265 12.67 6.25 15.06
N ARG A 266 12.57 5.17 15.83
CA ARG A 266 13.59 4.63 16.71
C ARG A 266 13.74 3.16 16.44
N PHE A 267 14.92 2.61 16.69
CA PHE A 267 15.08 1.17 16.61
C PHE A 267 16.16 0.66 17.57
N LYS A 268 16.00 -0.59 18.01
CA LYS A 268 17.02 -1.35 18.72
C LYS A 268 17.35 -2.58 17.90
N TYR A 269 18.59 -3.02 17.99
CA TYR A 269 19.01 -4.19 17.28
C TYR A 269 20.00 -5.03 18.07
N LEU A 270 19.97 -6.33 17.78
CA LEU A 270 20.99 -7.27 18.22
C LEU A 270 21.67 -7.86 16.98
N TYR A 271 22.91 -7.44 16.76
CA TYR A 271 23.74 -7.93 15.68
C TYR A 271 24.60 -9.11 16.15
N ARG A 272 24.48 -10.24 15.47
CA ARG A 272 25.30 -11.43 15.69
C ARG A 272 26.54 -11.34 14.82
N HIS A 273 27.71 -11.36 15.44
CA HIS A 273 29.00 -11.35 14.76
C HIS A 273 29.78 -12.64 15.07
N VAL A 274 30.10 -13.43 14.06
CA VAL A 274 30.89 -14.66 14.18
C VAL A 274 32.37 -14.30 14.28
N LYS A 275 33.07 -14.79 15.30
CA LYS A 275 34.50 -14.46 15.51
C LYS A 275 35.42 -15.08 14.43
N PRO A 276 36.54 -14.41 14.09
CA PRO A 276 37.50 -14.95 13.12
C PRO A 276 38.16 -16.21 13.68
N GLY A 277 38.48 -17.18 12.81
CA GLY A 277 39.27 -18.36 13.20
C GLY A 277 38.47 -19.51 13.80
N SER A 278 37.15 -19.56 13.63
CA SER A 278 36.39 -20.81 13.84
C SER A 278 36.73 -21.77 12.68
N PRO A 279 37.61 -22.78 12.85
CA PRO A 279 38.28 -23.46 11.74
C PRO A 279 37.44 -24.56 11.09
N LYS A 280 36.21 -24.79 11.57
CA LYS A 280 35.36 -25.88 11.11
C LYS A 280 34.00 -25.32 10.72
N HIS A 281 33.62 -25.52 9.46
CA HIS A 281 32.23 -25.43 9.01
C HIS A 281 31.41 -26.46 9.81
N ILE A 282 30.80 -26.00 10.89
CA ILE A 282 29.79 -26.74 11.65
C ILE A 282 28.52 -25.86 11.62
N PRO A 283 27.31 -26.43 11.59
CA PRO A 283 26.06 -25.69 11.80
C PRO A 283 26.19 -24.71 12.97
N GLU A 284 25.44 -23.58 12.93
CA GLU A 284 25.63 -22.40 13.80
C GLU A 284 25.74 -22.71 15.31
N ALA A 285 25.29 -23.88 15.75
CA ALA A 285 25.44 -24.43 17.09
C ALA A 285 26.88 -24.46 17.65
N ARG A 286 27.94 -24.49 16.81
CA ARG A 286 29.34 -24.50 17.29
C ARG A 286 30.15 -23.25 16.93
N GLN A 287 29.49 -22.19 16.48
CA GLN A 287 30.16 -20.92 16.18
C GLN A 287 30.40 -20.12 17.45
N SER A 288 31.61 -19.56 17.60
CA SER A 288 31.85 -18.53 18.62
C SER A 288 31.28 -17.21 18.13
N VAL A 289 30.24 -16.72 18.81
CA VAL A 289 29.50 -15.52 18.43
C VAL A 289 29.73 -14.40 19.44
N LEU A 290 29.77 -13.18 18.95
CA LEU A 290 29.71 -11.95 19.71
C LEU A 290 28.41 -11.25 19.35
N TYR A 291 27.57 -10.96 20.34
CA TYR A 291 26.39 -10.14 20.14
C TYR A 291 26.72 -8.68 20.41
N LYS A 292 26.38 -7.82 19.45
CA LYS A 292 26.50 -6.37 19.57
C LYS A 292 25.09 -5.79 19.63
N TYR A 293 24.77 -5.22 20.77
CA TYR A 293 23.55 -4.44 20.93
C TYR A 293 23.79 -3.01 20.46
N GLY A 294 22.78 -2.44 19.81
CA GLY A 294 22.75 -1.02 19.51
C GLY A 294 21.34 -0.48 19.50
N GLU A 295 21.23 0.83 19.66
CA GLU A 295 19.97 1.55 19.66
C GLU A 295 20.14 2.90 18.99
N VAL A 296 19.07 3.34 18.33
CA VAL A 296 19.02 4.62 17.63
C VAL A 296 17.76 5.37 18.04
N GLY A 297 17.93 6.63 18.46
CA GLY A 297 16.85 7.57 18.77
C GLY A 297 16.24 7.46 20.17
N TYR A 298 16.74 6.57 21.03
CA TYR A 298 16.29 6.42 22.42
C TYR A 298 17.07 7.31 23.40
N ASP A 299 18.38 7.40 23.22
CA ASP A 299 19.24 8.28 24.01
C ASP A 299 19.75 9.44 23.11
N PRO A 300 19.30 10.69 23.36
CA PRO A 300 19.73 11.88 22.62
C PRO A 300 21.24 12.07 22.60
N LYS A 301 21.97 11.54 23.58
CA LYS A 301 23.43 11.63 23.68
C LYS A 301 24.15 10.85 22.59
N TYR A 302 23.56 9.75 22.12
CA TYR A 302 24.19 8.84 21.17
C TYR A 302 23.56 8.93 19.78
N SER A 303 22.26 9.23 19.70
CA SER A 303 21.58 9.41 18.42
C SER A 303 20.23 10.10 18.59
N SER A 304 19.94 11.07 17.72
CA SER A 304 18.60 11.66 17.64
C SER A 304 17.63 10.71 16.93
N PRO A 305 16.35 10.68 17.33
CA PRO A 305 15.33 9.95 16.58
C PRO A 305 15.25 10.50 15.16
N GLN A 306 15.01 9.62 14.20
CA GLN A 306 14.86 10.02 12.81
C GLN A 306 13.43 10.50 12.57
N LEU A 307 13.27 11.72 12.06
CA LEU A 307 11.97 12.21 11.63
C LEU A 307 11.60 11.56 10.30
N VAL A 308 10.40 10.96 10.23
CA VAL A 308 9.88 10.30 9.05
C VAL A 308 8.55 10.93 8.66
N GLU A 309 8.42 11.30 7.39
CA GLU A 309 7.17 11.81 6.83
C GLU A 309 6.18 10.67 6.64
N LEU A 310 4.96 10.80 7.17
CA LEU A 310 3.93 9.77 7.12
C LEU A 310 2.84 10.13 6.12
N ILE A 311 2.35 11.37 6.21
CA ILE A 311 1.27 11.90 5.40
C ILE A 311 1.66 13.29 4.94
N ARG A 312 1.62 13.51 3.63
CA ARG A 312 1.82 14.84 3.05
C ARG A 312 0.46 15.48 2.76
N PRO A 313 0.33 16.82 2.80
CA PRO A 313 -0.92 17.50 2.49
C PRO A 313 -1.52 17.02 1.16
N GLU A 314 -0.70 16.87 0.13
CA GLU A 314 -1.12 16.47 -1.21
C GLU A 314 -1.76 15.07 -1.30
N ASP A 315 -1.51 14.18 -0.33
CA ASP A 315 -2.07 12.83 -0.34
C ASP A 315 -3.61 12.83 -0.15
N PHE A 316 -4.17 13.93 0.39
CA PHE A 316 -5.60 14.08 0.72
C PHE A 316 -6.35 15.06 -0.16
N LYS A 317 -5.59 15.86 -0.90
CA LYS A 317 -6.11 16.90 -1.77
C LYS A 317 -6.74 16.24 -2.98
N PRO A 318 -8.08 16.25 -3.10
CA PRO A 318 -8.71 15.58 -4.21
C PRO A 318 -8.36 16.33 -5.50
N ILE A 319 -8.05 15.56 -6.52
CA ILE A 319 -7.74 16.12 -7.84
C ILE A 319 -9.04 16.60 -8.45
N THR A 320 -9.07 17.86 -8.89
CA THR A 320 -10.11 18.39 -9.75
C THR A 320 -9.52 18.95 -11.03
N TYR A 321 -10.37 19.13 -12.03
CA TYR A 321 -9.99 19.74 -13.29
C TYR A 321 -10.69 21.07 -13.42
N ARG A 322 -9.94 22.09 -13.85
CA ARG A 322 -10.50 23.42 -14.14
C ARG A 322 -10.26 23.74 -15.60
N ILE A 323 -11.14 24.58 -16.14
CA ILE A 323 -10.98 25.11 -17.49
C ILE A 323 -10.42 26.52 -17.36
N ARG A 324 -9.30 26.79 -18.02
CA ARG A 324 -8.80 28.14 -18.25
C ARG A 324 -8.89 28.48 -19.73
N PHE A 325 -9.00 29.75 -20.04
CA PHE A 325 -8.92 30.22 -21.42
C PHE A 325 -8.26 31.60 -21.50
N LEU A 326 -7.76 31.95 -22.69
CA LEU A 326 -7.18 33.26 -22.95
C LEU A 326 -8.31 34.29 -23.13
N HIS A 327 -8.40 35.26 -22.24
CA HIS A 327 -9.33 36.39 -22.35
C HIS A 327 -8.53 37.68 -22.26
N THR A 328 -8.59 38.52 -23.31
CA THR A 328 -7.86 39.80 -23.36
C THR A 328 -6.35 39.68 -23.08
N GLY A 329 -5.72 38.59 -23.54
CA GLY A 329 -4.29 38.32 -23.35
C GLY A 329 -3.91 37.69 -22.00
N ASN A 330 -4.87 37.46 -21.10
CA ASN A 330 -4.64 36.83 -19.79
C ASN A 330 -5.34 35.48 -19.69
N MET A 331 -4.70 34.51 -19.02
CA MET A 331 -5.34 33.23 -18.70
C MET A 331 -6.29 33.41 -17.53
N VAL A 332 -7.56 33.09 -17.73
CA VAL A 332 -8.64 33.24 -16.74
C VAL A 332 -9.32 31.90 -16.49
N GLU A 333 -9.73 31.65 -15.25
CA GLU A 333 -10.50 30.45 -14.87
C GLU A 333 -11.98 30.65 -15.20
N LEU A 334 -12.60 29.63 -15.79
CA LEU A 334 -14.02 29.65 -16.09
C LEU A 334 -14.83 29.59 -14.79
N GLN A 335 -15.72 30.56 -14.61
CA GLN A 335 -16.62 30.64 -13.46
C GLN A 335 -18.07 30.52 -13.90
N TRP A 336 -18.90 29.91 -13.04
CA TRP A 336 -20.35 29.91 -13.15
C TRP A 336 -20.91 30.63 -11.93
N ASN A 337 -21.67 31.72 -12.12
CA ASN A 337 -22.22 32.54 -11.04
C ASN A 337 -21.13 32.95 -10.02
N ASN A 338 -19.99 33.45 -10.51
CA ASN A 338 -18.82 33.86 -9.72
C ASN A 338 -18.16 32.75 -8.88
N LYS A 339 -18.43 31.47 -9.19
CA LYS A 339 -17.74 30.32 -8.60
C LYS A 339 -16.93 29.61 -9.65
N ILE A 340 -15.67 29.33 -9.36
CA ILE A 340 -14.79 28.54 -10.22
C ILE A 340 -15.41 27.15 -10.42
N ILE A 341 -15.50 26.72 -11.68
CA ILE A 341 -16.04 25.41 -12.03
C ILE A 341 -14.93 24.37 -11.87
N ASN A 342 -15.14 23.39 -10.99
CA ASN A 342 -14.29 22.22 -10.87
C ASN A 342 -15.00 21.00 -11.43
N PHE A 343 -14.29 20.16 -12.17
CA PHE A 343 -14.77 18.88 -12.68
C PHE A 343 -14.09 17.72 -11.94
N GLU A 344 -14.80 16.60 -11.77
CA GLU A 344 -14.25 15.40 -11.14
C GLU A 344 -13.24 14.72 -12.07
N LYS A 345 -13.50 14.76 -13.39
CA LYS A 345 -12.68 14.11 -14.41
C LYS A 345 -12.27 15.05 -15.53
N ALA A 346 -11.17 14.72 -16.20
CA ALA A 346 -10.70 15.49 -17.35
C ALA A 346 -11.68 15.42 -18.53
N GLU A 347 -12.34 14.28 -18.72
CA GLU A 347 -13.31 14.05 -19.80
C GLU A 347 -14.57 14.90 -19.62
N GLU A 348 -15.00 15.13 -18.37
CA GLU A 348 -16.12 16.03 -18.07
C GLU A 348 -15.78 17.48 -18.41
N ALA A 349 -14.55 17.92 -18.11
CA ALA A 349 -14.07 19.24 -18.50
C ALA A 349 -13.95 19.38 -20.02
N ALA A 350 -13.44 18.35 -20.71
CA ALA A 350 -13.31 18.33 -22.16
C ALA A 350 -14.68 18.37 -22.86
N ALA A 351 -15.62 17.53 -22.42
CA ALA A 351 -16.99 17.53 -22.94
C ALA A 351 -17.68 18.89 -22.76
N PHE A 352 -17.42 19.56 -21.64
CA PHE A 352 -17.94 20.92 -21.43
C PHE A 352 -17.30 21.96 -22.35
N ILE A 353 -15.99 21.86 -22.62
CA ILE A 353 -15.31 22.72 -23.63
C ILE A 353 -15.94 22.51 -25.00
N GLU A 354 -16.10 21.26 -25.45
CA GLU A 354 -16.74 20.92 -26.74
C GLU A 354 -18.14 21.53 -26.84
N TYR A 355 -18.94 21.37 -25.77
CA TYR A 355 -20.25 22.00 -25.67
C TYR A 355 -20.20 23.54 -25.81
N LEU A 356 -19.27 24.22 -25.14
CA LEU A 356 -19.15 25.68 -25.21
C LEU A 356 -18.79 26.16 -26.62
N ILE A 357 -17.95 25.40 -27.33
CA ILE A 357 -17.57 25.68 -28.72
C ILE A 357 -18.77 25.50 -29.63
N SER A 358 -19.49 24.39 -29.52
CA SER A 358 -20.72 24.15 -30.29
C SER A 358 -21.74 25.25 -30.04
N LEU A 359 -21.95 25.65 -28.78
CA LEU A 359 -22.87 26.72 -28.42
C LEU A 359 -22.48 28.06 -29.07
N GLY A 360 -21.18 28.38 -29.11
CA GLY A 360 -20.64 29.59 -29.74
C GLY A 360 -20.87 29.67 -31.26
N SER A 361 -20.95 28.51 -31.92
CA SER A 361 -21.16 28.43 -33.37
C SER A 361 -22.62 28.62 -33.81
N THR A 362 -23.59 28.44 -32.89
CA THR A 362 -25.03 28.34 -33.21
C THR A 362 -25.86 29.60 -32.97
N ALA A 363 -25.27 30.81 -33.08
CA ALA A 363 -25.85 32.15 -32.86
C ALA A 363 -25.64 32.74 -31.45
N ALA A 364 -25.78 34.07 -31.34
CA ALA A 364 -25.42 34.95 -30.21
C ALA A 364 -25.69 34.32 -28.83
N PRO A 365 -24.69 33.65 -28.23
CA PRO A 365 -24.95 32.86 -27.05
C PRO A 365 -25.09 33.79 -25.85
N ASN A 366 -26.12 33.56 -25.05
CA ASN A 366 -26.26 34.26 -23.78
C ASN A 366 -25.35 33.59 -22.72
N TYR A 367 -24.12 34.09 -22.62
CA TYR A 367 -23.13 33.65 -21.63
C TYR A 367 -23.23 34.38 -20.28
N SER A 368 -24.33 35.08 -19.98
CA SER A 368 -24.44 35.94 -18.78
C SER A 368 -24.15 35.25 -17.43
N SER A 369 -24.31 33.92 -17.36
CA SER A 369 -23.97 33.14 -16.15
C SER A 369 -22.52 32.66 -16.07
N LEU A 370 -21.76 32.77 -17.17
CA LEU A 370 -20.35 32.42 -17.24
C LEU A 370 -19.47 33.67 -17.20
N THR A 371 -18.49 33.67 -16.32
CA THR A 371 -17.54 34.77 -16.19
C THR A 371 -16.10 34.28 -16.30
N PRO A 372 -15.28 34.86 -17.19
CA PRO A 372 -15.67 35.78 -18.29
C PRO A 372 -16.46 35.07 -19.40
N SER A 373 -17.11 35.83 -20.29
CA SER A 373 -17.82 35.28 -21.45
C SER A 373 -16.81 34.64 -22.43
N PRO A 374 -16.97 33.36 -22.82
CA PRO A 374 -16.10 32.70 -23.79
C PRO A 374 -16.45 33.04 -25.26
N SER A 375 -17.32 34.02 -25.52
CA SER A 375 -17.69 34.44 -26.88
C SER A 375 -16.48 34.84 -27.71
N GLY A 376 -16.28 34.18 -28.86
CA GLY A 376 -15.20 34.50 -29.81
C GLY A 376 -13.82 33.90 -29.46
N VAL A 377 -13.75 33.03 -28.46
CA VAL A 377 -12.51 32.34 -28.04
C VAL A 377 -12.24 31.14 -28.96
N ASN A 378 -11.00 30.97 -29.41
CA ASN A 378 -10.61 29.85 -30.26
C ASN A 378 -10.47 28.56 -29.42
N LEU A 379 -10.70 27.40 -30.02
CA LEU A 379 -10.43 26.08 -29.44
C LEU A 379 -9.03 25.98 -28.82
N LYS A 380 -8.03 26.59 -29.49
CA LYS A 380 -6.63 26.58 -29.06
C LYS A 380 -6.38 27.38 -27.78
N ASP A 381 -7.33 28.21 -27.36
CA ASP A 381 -7.17 29.08 -26.21
C ASP A 381 -7.63 28.40 -24.92
N PHE A 382 -8.40 27.30 -25.01
CA PHE A 382 -8.84 26.54 -23.84
C PHE A 382 -7.75 25.59 -23.33
N GLN A 383 -7.58 25.54 -22.02
CA GLN A 383 -6.66 24.64 -21.32
C GLN A 383 -7.39 23.96 -20.17
N ILE A 384 -7.29 22.63 -20.10
CA ILE A 384 -7.68 21.87 -18.92
C ILE A 384 -6.48 21.79 -18.01
N ILE A 385 -6.61 22.31 -16.79
CA ILE A 385 -5.58 22.20 -15.78
C ILE A 385 -5.99 21.19 -14.72
N LYS A 386 -5.05 20.36 -14.32
CA LYS A 386 -5.17 19.47 -13.17
C LYS A 386 -4.83 20.27 -11.91
N ILE A 387 -5.77 20.39 -10.99
CA ILE A 387 -5.59 21.04 -9.70
C ILE A 387 -5.58 20.00 -8.60
N GLN A 388 -4.57 20.08 -7.73
CA GLN A 388 -4.51 19.33 -6.48
C GLN A 388 -4.80 20.35 -5.36
N ASN A 389 -6.07 20.43 -4.95
CA ASN A 389 -6.62 21.54 -4.16
C ASN A 389 -6.13 21.58 -2.73
#